data_AF-A0A2T0KIK6-F1
#
_entry.id   AF-A0A2T0KIK6-F1
#
_cell.length_a   1.000
_cell.length_b   1.000
_cell.length_c   1.000
_cell.angle_alpha   90.00
_cell.angle_beta   90.00
_cell.angle_gamma   90.00
#
_symmetry.space_group_name_H-M   'P 1'
#
loop_
_entity.id
_entity.type
_entity.pdbx_description
1 polymer ?
#
loop_
_entity_poly.entity_id
_entity_poly.type
_entity_poly.pdbx_seq_one_letter_code
_entity_poly.pdbx_strand_id
1 'polypeptide(L)'
;MTVDPAVLEELARLRSRVPELSGSVLATADGLVVAHDSHGIEPDTLAALAAAHLALARRFAHAVNHGELRESVVECDGGYITSYTAGPNALLTVVTSGDANLAMVHLEARRCVRRIVRILALETAPQLRPDIPLQTGPSAPLARRTPMATLPNVVRRRQATG
;
A
#
# COMPACT_ATOMS: atom_id res chain seq x y z
N MET A 1 3.84 7.72 3.88
CA MET A 1 4.35 7.24 2.58
C MET A 1 4.36 8.43 1.65
N THR A 2 5.50 8.76 1.05
CA THR A 2 5.55 9.76 -0.03
C THR A 2 4.83 9.18 -1.24
N VAL A 3 3.81 9.86 -1.73
CA VAL A 3 3.06 9.44 -2.92
C VAL A 3 3.99 9.52 -4.14
N ASP A 4 4.14 8.43 -4.88
CA ASP A 4 4.92 8.45 -6.13
C ASP A 4 4.24 9.40 -7.13
N PRO A 5 4.95 10.44 -7.63
CA PRO A 5 4.40 11.36 -8.61
C PRO A 5 3.90 10.66 -9.88
N ALA A 6 4.44 9.49 -10.24
CA ALA A 6 3.97 8.71 -11.38
C ALA A 6 2.55 8.17 -11.19
N VAL A 7 2.14 7.88 -9.94
CA VAL A 7 0.76 7.46 -9.65
C VAL A 7 -0.20 8.61 -9.86
N LEU A 8 0.14 9.81 -9.37
CA LEU A 8 -0.69 11.02 -9.57
C LEU A 8 -0.81 11.37 -11.06
N GLU A 9 0.26 11.23 -11.83
CA GLU A 9 0.22 11.44 -13.28
C GLU A 9 -0.71 10.44 -13.99
N GLU A 10 -0.72 9.17 -13.58
CA GLU A 10 -1.62 8.17 -14.14
C GLU A 10 -3.10 8.40 -13.76
N LEU A 11 -3.38 8.92 -12.56
CA LEU A 11 -4.74 9.35 -12.18
C LEU A 11 -5.20 10.56 -13.00
N ALA A 12 -4.34 11.56 -13.20
CA ALA A 12 -4.64 12.70 -14.06
C ALA A 12 -4.86 12.29 -15.52
N ARG A 13 -4.08 11.33 -16.02
CA ARG A 13 -4.30 10.73 -17.35
C ARG A 13 -5.65 10.02 -17.44
N LEU A 14 -6.05 9.29 -16.41
CA LEU A 14 -7.38 8.64 -16.38
C LEU A 14 -8.48 9.68 -16.53
N ARG A 15 -8.43 10.77 -15.76
CA ARG A 15 -9.40 11.86 -15.85
C ARG A 15 -9.44 12.53 -17.23
N SER A 16 -8.28 12.73 -17.86
CA SER A 16 -8.22 13.31 -19.21
C SER A 16 -8.90 12.44 -20.28
N ARG A 17 -8.99 11.13 -20.05
CA ARG A 17 -9.61 10.16 -21.00
C ARG A 17 -11.06 9.84 -20.67
N VAL A 18 -11.49 10.16 -19.46
CA VAL A 18 -12.85 9.94 -18.95
C VAL A 18 -13.36 11.28 -18.39
N PRO A 19 -13.87 12.18 -19.24
CA PRO A 19 -14.34 13.50 -18.82
C PRO A 19 -15.46 13.45 -17.76
N GLU A 20 -16.23 12.37 -17.73
CA GLU A 20 -17.33 12.13 -16.79
C GLU A 20 -16.86 11.71 -15.39
N LEU A 21 -15.54 11.62 -15.18
CA LEU A 21 -14.93 11.26 -13.90
C LEU A 21 -14.99 12.43 -12.92
N SER A 22 -15.85 12.31 -11.91
CA SER A 22 -15.97 13.24 -10.78
C SER A 22 -14.80 13.10 -9.79
N GLY A 23 -14.22 11.90 -9.68
CA GLY A 23 -13.02 11.70 -8.88
C GLY A 23 -12.50 10.26 -8.91
N SER A 24 -11.23 10.10 -8.53
CA SER A 24 -10.59 8.80 -8.37
C SER A 24 -9.72 8.75 -7.12
N VAL A 25 -9.71 7.59 -6.45
CA VAL A 25 -8.91 7.34 -5.25
C VAL A 25 -8.25 5.98 -5.38
N LEU A 26 -6.93 5.96 -5.28
CA LEU A 26 -6.13 4.76 -5.06
C LEU A 26 -5.95 4.59 -3.55
N ALA A 27 -6.34 3.44 -3.03
CA ALA A 27 -6.27 3.14 -1.60
C ALA A 27 -5.66 1.75 -1.34
N THR A 28 -5.20 1.53 -0.12
CA THR A 28 -4.83 0.21 0.37
C THR A 28 -6.07 -0.66 0.58
N ALA A 29 -5.88 -1.97 0.71
CA ALA A 29 -6.96 -2.91 1.04
C ALA A 29 -7.61 -2.62 2.42
N ASP A 30 -6.94 -1.86 3.29
CA ASP A 30 -7.42 -1.42 4.60
C ASP A 30 -8.13 -0.06 4.56
N GLY A 31 -8.21 0.59 3.39
CA GLY A 31 -8.91 1.87 3.22
C GLY A 31 -8.08 3.12 3.50
N LEU A 32 -6.75 3.01 3.47
CA LEU A 32 -5.86 4.18 3.57
C LEU A 32 -5.58 4.74 2.18
N VAL A 33 -5.70 6.06 2.01
CA VAL A 33 -5.42 6.74 0.74
C VAL A 33 -3.93 6.64 0.41
N VAL A 34 -3.65 6.17 -0.81
CA VAL A 34 -2.31 6.17 -1.40
C VAL A 34 -2.14 7.37 -2.32
N ALA A 35 -3.13 7.65 -3.17
CA ALA A 35 -3.15 8.79 -4.08
C ALA A 35 -4.60 9.09 -4.47
N HIS A 36 -4.90 10.34 -4.85
CA HIS A 36 -6.24 10.70 -5.33
C HIS A 36 -6.18 11.83 -6.35
N ASP A 37 -7.17 11.83 -7.25
CA ASP A 37 -7.56 12.96 -8.10
C ASP A 37 -9.07 13.10 -7.91
N SER A 38 -9.45 13.74 -6.79
CA SER A 38 -10.84 13.94 -6.39
C SER A 38 -11.09 15.42 -6.13
N HIS A 39 -12.20 15.94 -6.66
CA HIS A 39 -12.65 17.31 -6.39
C HIS A 39 -14.04 17.28 -5.78
N GLY A 40 -14.17 17.83 -4.58
CA GLY A 40 -15.45 17.84 -3.86
C GLY A 40 -15.86 16.49 -3.25
N ILE A 41 -14.97 15.49 -3.28
CA ILE A 41 -15.17 14.19 -2.63
C ILE A 41 -14.05 13.98 -1.61
N GLU A 42 -14.44 13.66 -0.37
CA GLU A 42 -13.52 13.37 0.73
C GLU A 42 -12.80 12.03 0.47
N PRO A 43 -11.49 12.05 0.15
CA PRO A 43 -10.78 10.86 -0.31
C PRO A 43 -10.64 9.79 0.77
N ASP A 44 -10.42 10.19 2.03
CA ASP A 44 -10.27 9.25 3.15
C ASP A 44 -11.56 8.47 3.41
N THR A 45 -12.71 9.16 3.35
CA THR A 45 -14.01 8.53 3.51
C THR A 45 -14.30 7.58 2.35
N LEU A 46 -14.05 8.00 1.11
CA LEU A 46 -14.26 7.17 -0.07
C LEU A 46 -13.36 5.92 -0.04
N ALA A 47 -12.09 6.06 0.34
CA ALA A 47 -11.15 4.95 0.47
C ALA A 47 -11.61 3.91 1.50
N ALA A 48 -12.01 4.36 2.70
CA ALA A 48 -12.47 3.48 3.76
C ALA A 48 -13.74 2.70 3.35
N LEU A 49 -14.73 3.39 2.78
CA LEU A 49 -15.97 2.77 2.32
C LEU A 49 -15.73 1.81 1.16
N ALA A 50 -14.90 2.19 0.19
CA ALA A 50 -14.57 1.33 -0.94
C ALA A 50 -13.82 0.07 -0.52
N ALA A 51 -12.87 0.17 0.41
CA ALA A 51 -12.16 -0.98 0.97
C ALA A 51 -13.11 -1.96 1.67
N ALA A 52 -14.00 -1.43 2.51
CA ALA A 52 -15.02 -2.23 3.19
C ALA A 52 -15.98 -2.91 2.19
N HIS A 53 -16.49 -2.17 1.21
CA HIS A 53 -17.37 -2.68 0.16
C HIS A 53 -16.71 -3.78 -0.66
N LEU A 54 -15.48 -3.56 -1.11
CA LEU A 54 -14.73 -4.52 -1.92
C LEU A 54 -14.38 -5.80 -1.12
N ALA A 55 -14.16 -5.68 0.19
CA ALA A 55 -13.99 -6.83 1.08
C ALA A 55 -15.28 -7.66 1.20
N LEU A 56 -16.45 -7.02 1.30
CA LEU A 56 -17.74 -7.70 1.29
C LEU A 56 -18.01 -8.37 -0.06
N ALA A 57 -17.77 -7.68 -1.17
CA ALA A 57 -17.92 -8.22 -2.51
C ALA A 57 -17.02 -9.45 -2.75
N ARG A 58 -15.78 -9.45 -2.23
CA ARG A 58 -14.90 -10.63 -2.25
C ARG A 58 -15.49 -11.81 -1.48
N ARG A 59 -16.00 -11.56 -0.26
CA ARG A 59 -16.66 -12.59 0.53
C ARG A 59 -17.90 -13.15 -0.16
N PHE A 60 -18.66 -12.30 -0.85
CA PHE A 60 -19.82 -12.73 -1.61
C PHE A 60 -19.42 -13.66 -2.77
N ALA A 61 -18.43 -13.27 -3.58
CA ALA A 61 -17.90 -14.12 -4.64
C ALA A 61 -17.37 -15.46 -4.12
N HIS A 62 -16.71 -15.45 -2.95
CA HIS A 62 -16.23 -16.66 -2.30
C HIS A 62 -17.36 -17.56 -1.81
N ALA A 63 -18.40 -16.99 -1.19
CA ALA A 63 -19.54 -17.75 -0.66
C ALA A 63 -20.28 -18.57 -1.73
N VAL A 64 -20.23 -18.13 -2.99
CA VAL A 64 -20.84 -18.83 -4.14
C VAL A 64 -19.82 -19.56 -5.02
N ASN A 65 -18.56 -19.70 -4.58
CA ASN A 65 -17.46 -20.32 -5.33
C ASN A 65 -17.25 -19.73 -6.74
N HIS A 66 -17.40 -18.42 -6.90
CA HIS A 66 -17.33 -17.74 -8.20
C HIS A 66 -15.95 -17.13 -8.51
N GLY A 67 -14.93 -17.54 -7.75
CA GLY A 67 -13.54 -17.12 -7.94
C GLY A 67 -13.22 -15.73 -7.38
N GLU A 68 -12.19 -15.11 -7.95
CA GLU A 68 -11.63 -13.84 -7.47
C GLU A 68 -12.42 -12.62 -7.96
N LEU A 69 -12.71 -11.70 -7.05
CA LEU A 69 -13.34 -10.42 -7.40
C LEU A 69 -12.41 -9.57 -8.25
N ARG A 70 -12.88 -9.17 -9.43
CA ARG A 70 -12.15 -8.26 -10.33
C ARG A 70 -12.50 -6.80 -10.06
N GLU A 71 -13.78 -6.53 -9.92
CA GLU A 71 -14.32 -5.19 -9.75
C GLU A 71 -15.72 -5.25 -9.14
N SER A 72 -16.19 -4.13 -8.64
CA SER A 72 -17.57 -3.93 -8.20
C SER A 72 -18.08 -2.58 -8.73
N VAL A 73 -19.31 -2.57 -9.21
CA VAL A 73 -20.02 -1.38 -9.68
C VAL A 73 -21.21 -1.15 -8.76
N VAL A 74 -21.35 0.08 -8.27
CA VAL A 74 -22.52 0.55 -7.54
C VAL A 74 -23.18 1.63 -8.39
N GLU A 75 -24.41 1.37 -8.81
CA GLU A 75 -25.26 2.34 -9.49
C GLU A 75 -26.02 3.16 -8.46
N CYS A 76 -26.01 4.47 -8.65
CA CYS A 76 -26.67 5.45 -7.79
C CYS A 76 -27.40 6.45 -8.67
N ASP A 77 -28.33 7.17 -8.06
CA ASP A 77 -29.16 8.19 -8.69
C ASP A 77 -28.31 9.27 -9.40
N GLY A 78 -27.13 9.56 -8.84
CA GLY A 78 -26.17 10.54 -9.36
C GLY A 78 -25.11 9.99 -10.31
N GLY A 79 -25.09 8.67 -10.56
CA GLY A 79 -24.11 8.01 -11.42
C GLY A 79 -23.53 6.74 -10.82
N TYR A 80 -22.26 6.45 -11.13
CA TYR A 80 -21.64 5.17 -10.81
C TYR A 80 -20.43 5.32 -9.92
N ILE A 81 -20.29 4.41 -8.94
CA ILE A 81 -19.09 4.21 -8.15
C ILE A 81 -18.52 2.85 -8.52
N THR A 82 -17.35 2.82 -9.14
CA THR A 82 -16.70 1.57 -9.55
C THR A 82 -15.39 1.38 -8.81
N SER A 83 -15.21 0.22 -8.19
CA SER A 83 -13.99 -0.15 -7.47
C SER A 83 -13.32 -1.36 -8.13
N TYR A 84 -12.04 -1.25 -8.43
CA TYR A 84 -11.22 -2.27 -9.10
C TYR A 84 -10.14 -2.78 -8.15
N THR A 85 -9.87 -4.09 -8.18
CA THR A 85 -8.72 -4.65 -7.46
C THR A 85 -7.42 -4.25 -8.15
N ALA A 86 -6.46 -3.70 -7.40
CA ALA A 86 -5.15 -3.27 -7.88
C ALA A 86 -4.05 -4.09 -7.22
N GLY A 87 -3.98 -5.38 -7.57
CA GLY A 87 -3.12 -6.34 -6.87
C GLY A 87 -3.71 -6.78 -5.53
N PRO A 88 -2.91 -7.40 -4.64
CA PRO A 88 -3.42 -7.98 -3.39
C PRO A 88 -3.73 -6.94 -2.31
N ASN A 89 -3.04 -5.79 -2.35
CA ASN A 89 -3.00 -4.87 -1.21
C ASN A 89 -3.55 -3.47 -1.53
N ALA A 90 -4.11 -3.26 -2.73
CA ALA A 90 -4.63 -1.98 -3.15
C ALA A 90 -5.87 -2.10 -4.02
N LEU A 91 -6.59 -0.99 -4.13
CA LEU A 91 -7.79 -0.84 -4.96
C LEU A 91 -7.84 0.57 -5.55
N LEU A 92 -8.41 0.66 -6.76
CA LEU A 92 -8.74 1.94 -7.40
C LEU A 92 -10.25 2.11 -7.40
N THR A 93 -10.74 3.21 -6.85
CA THR A 93 -12.14 3.59 -6.91
C THR A 93 -12.32 4.83 -7.78
N VAL A 94 -13.31 4.80 -8.66
CA VAL A 94 -13.68 5.90 -9.55
C VAL A 94 -15.15 6.25 -9.34
N VAL A 95 -15.45 7.54 -9.38
CA VAL A 95 -16.81 8.08 -9.29
C VAL A 95 -17.10 8.83 -10.59
N THR A 96 -18.21 8.49 -11.23
CA THR A 96 -18.61 9.03 -12.53
C THR A 96 -20.07 9.48 -12.52
N SER A 97 -20.43 10.46 -13.34
CA SER A 97 -21.83 10.86 -13.55
C SER A 97 -22.65 9.78 -14.26
N GLY A 98 -23.98 9.91 -14.23
CA GLY A 98 -24.91 8.92 -14.81
C GLY A 98 -24.93 8.84 -16.34
N ASP A 99 -24.42 9.85 -17.03
CA ASP A 99 -24.25 9.87 -18.50
C ASP A 99 -22.93 9.24 -18.96
N ALA A 100 -22.10 8.75 -18.03
CA ALA A 100 -20.81 8.15 -18.34
C ALA A 100 -20.95 6.88 -19.19
N ASN A 101 -20.11 6.78 -20.23
CA ASN A 101 -19.95 5.55 -20.98
C ASN A 101 -19.18 4.52 -20.14
N LEU A 102 -19.91 3.69 -19.38
CA LEU A 102 -19.35 2.66 -18.50
C LEU A 102 -18.34 1.73 -19.19
N ALA A 103 -18.55 1.37 -20.46
CA ALA A 103 -17.60 0.54 -21.20
C ALA A 103 -16.25 1.27 -21.38
N MET A 104 -16.28 2.59 -21.63
CA MET A 104 -15.10 3.42 -21.72
C MET A 104 -14.42 3.60 -20.36
N VAL A 105 -15.22 3.87 -19.32
CA VAL A 105 -14.74 3.96 -17.93
C VAL A 105 -13.98 2.69 -17.54
N HIS A 106 -14.57 1.51 -17.77
CA HIS A 106 -13.92 0.24 -17.49
C HIS A 106 -12.63 0.04 -18.29
N LEU A 107 -12.62 0.38 -19.59
CA LEU A 107 -11.43 0.22 -20.42
C LEU A 107 -10.25 1.04 -19.88
N GLU A 108 -10.47 2.32 -19.60
CA GLU A 108 -9.41 3.22 -19.14
C GLU A 108 -9.04 3.00 -17.69
N ALA A 109 -10.01 2.76 -16.80
CA ALA A 109 -9.73 2.46 -15.40
C ALA A 109 -8.92 1.16 -15.24
N ARG A 110 -9.28 0.09 -15.96
CA ARG A 110 -8.49 -1.15 -15.95
C ARG A 110 -7.09 -0.94 -16.53
N ARG A 111 -6.93 -0.05 -17.52
CA ARG A 111 -5.61 0.34 -18.06
C ARG A 111 -4.80 1.11 -17.02
N CYS A 112 -5.41 2.05 -16.31
CA CYS A 112 -4.81 2.80 -15.21
C CYS A 112 -4.34 1.84 -14.10
N VAL A 113 -5.20 0.94 -13.62
CA VAL A 113 -4.85 -0.09 -12.63
C VAL A 113 -3.61 -0.89 -13.03
N ARG A 114 -3.56 -1.40 -14.28
CA ARG A 114 -2.40 -2.16 -14.76
C ARG A 114 -1.09 -1.35 -14.74
N ARG A 115 -1.16 -0.03 -14.95
CA ARG A 115 0.00 0.87 -14.91
C ARG A 115 0.41 1.17 -13.47
N ILE A 116 -0.55 1.52 -12.61
CA ILE A 116 -0.32 1.75 -11.18
C ILE A 116 0.31 0.51 -10.53
N VAL A 117 -0.22 -0.69 -10.79
CA VAL A 117 0.36 -1.93 -10.24
C VAL A 117 1.83 -2.10 -10.65
N ARG A 118 2.21 -1.71 -11.88
CA ARG A 118 3.61 -1.75 -12.32
C ARG A 118 4.46 -0.72 -11.58
N ILE A 119 3.95 0.50 -11.37
CA ILE A 119 4.64 1.55 -10.62
C ILE A 119 4.90 1.07 -9.17
N LEU A 120 3.86 0.61 -8.48
CA LEU A 120 3.97 0.12 -7.10
C LEU A 120 4.83 -1.14 -6.96
N ALA A 121 4.84 -2.01 -7.98
CA ALA A 121 5.70 -3.20 -8.00
C ALA A 121 7.19 -2.84 -8.14
N LEU A 122 7.51 -1.75 -8.86
CA LEU A 122 8.89 -1.25 -8.96
C LEU A 122 9.39 -0.67 -7.63
N GLU A 123 8.49 -0.10 -6.82
CA GLU A 123 8.81 0.36 -5.46
C GLU A 123 9.00 -0.79 -4.46
N THR A 124 8.27 -1.90 -4.67
CA THR A 124 8.30 -3.08 -3.78
C THR A 124 9.37 -4.10 -4.17
N ALA A 125 10.11 -3.88 -5.27
CA ALA A 125 11.20 -4.76 -5.66
C ALA A 125 12.13 -4.96 -4.45
N PRO A 126 12.38 -6.22 -4.01
CA PRO A 126 13.17 -6.45 -2.82
C PRO A 126 14.52 -5.77 -3.05
N GLN A 127 14.82 -4.75 -2.25
CA GLN A 127 16.19 -4.27 -2.11
C GLN A 127 16.98 -5.53 -1.82
N LEU A 128 17.77 -6.01 -2.79
CA LEU A 128 18.63 -7.17 -2.60
C LEU A 128 19.39 -6.86 -1.32
N ARG A 129 19.08 -7.56 -0.23
CA ARG A 129 19.94 -7.52 0.95
C ARG A 129 21.29 -7.95 0.40
N PRO A 130 22.34 -7.11 0.46
CA PRO A 130 23.63 -7.51 -0.05
C PRO A 130 23.97 -8.84 0.62
N ASP A 131 24.33 -9.84 -0.17
CA ASP A 131 24.70 -11.16 0.33
C ASP A 131 25.74 -10.94 1.43
N ILE A 132 25.39 -11.28 2.67
CA ILE A 132 26.38 -11.35 3.74
C ILE A 132 27.31 -12.47 3.30
N PRO A 133 28.60 -12.18 3.00
CA PRO A 133 29.51 -13.24 2.58
C PRO A 133 29.51 -14.31 3.66
N LEU A 134 29.16 -15.55 3.30
CA LEU A 134 29.27 -16.69 4.19
C LEU A 134 30.73 -16.76 4.65
N GLN A 135 30.98 -16.42 5.92
CA GLN A 135 32.31 -16.45 6.50
C GLN A 135 32.80 -17.90 6.49
N THR A 136 33.56 -18.28 5.46
CA THR A 136 34.11 -19.63 5.29
C THR A 136 35.43 -19.76 6.07
N GLY A 137 35.41 -19.31 7.32
CA GLY A 137 36.52 -19.49 8.25
C GLY A 137 36.37 -20.80 9.02
N PRO A 138 37.46 -21.41 9.51
CA PRO A 138 37.35 -22.54 10.42
C PRO A 138 36.52 -22.14 11.64
N SER A 139 35.49 -22.92 11.96
CA SER A 139 34.67 -22.75 13.17
C SER A 139 35.51 -23.00 14.41
N ALA A 140 36.30 -22.00 14.83
CA ALA A 140 36.92 -22.01 16.13
C ALA A 140 35.81 -21.91 17.18
N PRO A 141 35.79 -22.78 18.21
CA PRO A 141 34.75 -22.73 19.21
C PRO A 141 34.79 -21.36 19.91
N LEU A 142 33.63 -20.73 20.03
CA LEU A 142 33.44 -19.49 20.78
C LEU A 142 34.04 -19.67 22.18
N ALA A 143 35.17 -19.01 22.43
CA ALA A 143 35.80 -19.02 23.75
C ALA A 143 34.77 -18.48 24.76
N ARG A 144 34.48 -19.26 25.80
CA ARG A 144 33.62 -18.83 26.91
C ARG A 144 34.16 -17.51 27.44
N ARG A 145 33.40 -16.41 27.31
CA ARG A 145 33.74 -15.13 27.91
C ARG A 145 33.77 -15.29 29.43
N THR A 146 34.95 -15.22 30.03
CA THR A 146 35.11 -15.13 31.47
C THR A 146 34.49 -13.82 31.95
N PRO A 147 33.69 -13.81 33.03
CA PRO A 147 33.19 -12.56 33.61
C PRO A 147 34.37 -11.67 34.03
N MET A 148 34.25 -10.39 33.69
CA MET A 148 35.29 -9.37 33.79
C MET A 148 35.73 -9.17 35.25
N ALA A 149 37.03 -9.23 35.51
CA ALA A 149 37.59 -8.95 36.83
C ALA A 149 37.32 -7.49 37.21
N THR A 150 36.66 -7.30 38.36
CA THR A 150 36.38 -5.99 38.96
C THR A 150 37.70 -5.33 39.36
N LEU A 151 37.97 -4.14 38.82
CA LEU A 151 39.12 -3.31 39.21
C LEU A 151 38.93 -2.81 40.65
N PRO A 152 39.87 -3.07 41.59
CA PRO A 152 39.79 -2.55 42.94
C PRO A 152 40.06 -1.04 42.96
N ASN A 153 39.14 -0.29 43.55
CA ASN A 153 39.20 1.16 43.71
C ASN A 153 40.16 1.51 44.86
N VAL A 154 41.35 2.01 44.56
CA VAL A 154 42.33 2.48 45.55
C VAL A 154 41.93 3.88 46.01
N VAL A 155 41.23 3.98 47.14
CA VAL A 155 41.05 5.25 47.87
C VAL A 155 42.19 5.40 48.88
N ARG A 156 43.17 6.24 48.52
CA ARG A 156 44.16 6.82 49.43
C ARG A 156 43.49 7.84 50.36
N ARG A 157 43.60 7.64 51.67
CA ARG A 157 43.85 8.70 52.69
C ARG A 157 44.14 8.02 54.03
N ARG A 158 45.42 7.86 54.39
CA ARG A 158 46.18 8.72 55.33
C ARG A 158 45.56 8.78 56.74
N GLN A 159 46.26 8.17 57.70
CA GLN A 159 46.75 8.70 59.00
C GLN A 159 45.76 9.55 59.82
N ALA A 160 45.58 9.41 61.14
CA ALA A 160 46.45 9.01 62.25
C ALA A 160 45.51 8.66 63.44
N THR A 161 45.79 7.63 64.23
CA THR A 161 46.42 7.71 65.56
C THR A 161 45.71 8.66 66.53
N GLY A 162 45.13 8.09 67.59
CA GLY A 162 44.53 8.78 68.73
C GLY A 162 43.46 7.92 69.37
#